data_AF-A0A254QLI5-F1
#
_entry.id   AF-A0A254QLI5-F1
#
_cell.length_a   1.000
_cell.length_b   1.000
_cell.length_c   1.000
_cell.angle_alpha   90.00
_cell.angle_beta   90.00
_cell.angle_gamma   90.00
#
_symmetry.space_group_name_H-M   'P 1'
#
loop_
_entity.id
_entity.type
_entity.pdbx_description
1 polymer ?
#
loop_
_entity_poly.entity_id
_entity_poly.type
_entity_poly.pdbx_seq_one_letter_code
_entity_poly.pdbx_strand_id
1 'polypeptide(L)'
;MKTVLLVLTLFFGFSTFSLAEIQDLPTPGDELPQPLPPDPGDPVPPQQPPAPTPAPGRIKIGDFVLSGPFKSGQYFMGMVVDVSKDGRVITVRDDDDQQIYKREARYISRKMEKGPRNIWPGDRVLTGPFKNQQYSQGTVRAVYERGLFIVIEDTDGRSYVRNEPLVAKRIDCFKGFCSEYEVLSAGNPGIIRSVFDSGKFIVMEYRDRKLYLRNYSQLRKR
;
A
#
# COMPACT_ATOMS: atom_id res chain seq x y z
N MET A 1 -64.51 -27.01 21.71
CA MET A 1 -63.59 -26.27 20.82
C MET A 1 -62.54 -25.60 21.69
N LYS A 2 -61.29 -26.07 21.67
CA LYS A 2 -60.19 -25.55 22.50
C LYS A 2 -59.22 -24.80 21.57
N THR A 3 -59.15 -23.48 21.73
CA THR A 3 -58.23 -22.60 21.01
C THR A 3 -56.88 -22.62 21.73
N VAL A 4 -55.85 -23.12 21.06
CA VAL A 4 -54.47 -23.09 21.55
C VAL A 4 -53.83 -21.78 21.12
N LEU A 5 -53.47 -20.94 22.09
CA LEU A 5 -52.76 -19.69 21.91
C LEU A 5 -51.25 -19.99 21.83
N LEU A 6 -50.65 -19.81 20.64
CA LEU A 6 -49.22 -20.00 20.42
C LEU A 6 -48.51 -18.66 20.68
N VAL A 7 -47.81 -18.56 21.81
CA VAL A 7 -46.96 -17.41 22.14
C VAL A 7 -45.61 -17.61 21.48
N LEU A 8 -45.32 -16.79 20.46
CA LEU A 8 -44.05 -16.78 19.73
C LEU A 8 -43.06 -15.87 20.48
N THR A 9 -42.19 -16.46 21.29
CA THR A 9 -41.15 -15.73 22.02
C THR A 9 -39.95 -15.48 21.10
N LEU A 10 -39.80 -14.23 20.62
CA LEU A 10 -38.61 -13.78 19.90
C LEU A 10 -37.45 -13.61 20.89
N PHE A 11 -36.51 -14.55 20.87
CA PHE A 11 -35.22 -14.39 21.54
C PHE A 11 -34.37 -13.37 20.77
N PHE A 12 -34.30 -12.14 21.27
CA PHE A 12 -33.25 -11.21 20.90
C PHE A 12 -31.92 -11.74 21.45
N GLY A 13 -31.11 -12.30 20.56
CA GLY A 13 -29.72 -12.62 20.84
C GLY A 13 -28.95 -11.32 21.09
N PHE A 14 -28.73 -10.99 22.36
CA PHE A 14 -27.73 -10.01 22.76
C PHE A 14 -26.38 -10.51 22.29
N SER A 15 -25.85 -9.88 21.23
CA SER A 15 -24.46 -10.02 20.85
C SER A 15 -23.64 -9.48 22.00
N THR A 16 -22.91 -10.35 22.70
CA THR A 16 -21.85 -9.93 23.60
C THR A 16 -20.81 -9.24 22.73
N PHE A 17 -20.75 -7.91 22.82
CA PHE A 17 -19.59 -7.15 22.37
C PHE A 17 -18.40 -7.66 23.17
N SER A 18 -17.60 -8.52 22.56
CA SER A 18 -16.25 -8.79 23.04
C SER A 18 -15.51 -7.47 22.93
N LEU A 19 -15.35 -6.82 24.08
CA LEU A 19 -14.41 -5.73 24.27
C LEU A 19 -13.05 -6.36 24.00
N ALA A 20 -12.53 -6.17 22.79
CA ALA A 20 -11.16 -6.55 22.47
C ALA A 20 -10.26 -5.78 23.43
N GLU A 21 -9.71 -6.52 24.39
CA GLU A 21 -8.69 -6.04 25.29
C GLU A 21 -7.54 -5.52 24.43
N ILE A 22 -7.35 -4.21 24.44
CA ILE A 22 -6.22 -3.54 23.85
C ILE A 22 -5.01 -3.95 24.70
N GLN A 23 -4.45 -5.13 24.42
CA GLN A 23 -3.12 -5.49 24.86
C GLN A 23 -2.17 -5.23 23.68
N ASP A 24 -1.19 -4.38 23.96
CA ASP A 24 -0.02 -4.03 23.15
C ASP A 24 -0.24 -3.13 21.91
N LEU A 25 -0.94 -2.01 22.13
CA LEU A 25 -0.58 -0.77 21.43
C LEU A 25 0.70 -0.22 22.10
N PRO A 26 1.80 0.05 21.35
CA PRO A 26 2.98 0.68 21.92
C PRO A 26 2.57 1.98 22.60
N THR A 27 3.06 2.15 23.83
CA THR A 27 2.80 3.32 24.66
C THR A 27 3.20 4.57 23.88
N PRO A 28 2.40 5.66 23.87
CA PRO A 28 2.87 6.95 23.36
C PRO A 28 4.11 7.38 24.16
N GLY A 29 5.30 7.12 23.61
CA GLY A 29 6.58 7.21 24.32
C GLY A 29 7.56 6.07 24.04
N ASP A 30 7.09 4.94 23.48
CA ASP A 30 7.98 3.95 22.89
C ASP A 30 8.57 4.55 21.60
N GLU A 31 9.76 5.11 21.72
CA GLU A 31 10.57 5.49 20.57
C GLU A 31 10.65 4.27 19.66
N LEU A 32 10.02 4.36 18.47
CA LEU A 32 10.38 3.49 17.36
C LEU A 32 11.90 3.46 17.30
N PRO A 33 12.56 2.28 17.20
CA PRO A 33 14.01 2.20 17.20
C PRO A 33 14.54 3.27 16.26
N GLN A 34 15.24 4.25 16.83
CA GLN A 34 15.83 5.31 16.02
C GLN A 34 16.67 4.59 14.95
N PRO A 35 16.62 5.04 13.68
CA PRO A 35 17.47 4.46 12.65
C PRO A 35 18.89 4.40 13.22
N LEU A 36 19.48 3.19 13.26
CA LEU A 36 20.87 3.05 13.63
C LEU A 36 21.65 4.11 12.83
N PRO A 37 22.56 4.86 13.47
CA PRO A 37 23.41 5.78 12.73
C PRO A 37 24.03 5.00 11.57
N PRO A 38 24.06 5.58 10.36
CA PRO A 38 24.61 4.90 9.19
C PRO A 38 26.01 4.39 9.54
N ASP A 39 26.29 3.14 9.20
CA ASP A 39 27.60 2.53 9.43
C ASP A 39 28.65 3.47 8.78
N PRO A 40 29.75 3.85 9.47
CA PRO A 40 30.75 4.75 8.90
C PRO A 40 31.36 4.30 7.55
N GLY A 41 31.09 3.07 7.11
CA GLY A 41 31.45 2.54 5.79
C GLY A 41 30.32 2.50 4.74
N ASP A 42 29.06 2.80 5.10
CA ASP A 42 27.96 2.80 4.15
C ASP A 42 28.03 4.05 3.25
N PRO A 43 28.01 3.90 1.92
CA PRO A 43 27.95 5.06 1.04
C PRO A 43 26.67 5.85 1.36
N VAL A 44 26.84 7.14 1.68
CA VAL A 44 25.73 8.07 1.84
C VAL A 44 24.79 7.88 0.64
N PRO A 45 23.50 7.54 0.85
CA PRO A 45 22.56 7.39 -0.25
C PRO A 45 22.65 8.66 -1.10
N PRO A 46 22.93 8.55 -2.41
CA PRO A 46 23.08 9.74 -3.25
C PRO A 46 21.86 10.62 -3.04
N GLN A 47 22.09 11.89 -2.68
CA GLN A 47 21.01 12.85 -2.52
C GLN A 47 20.19 12.83 -3.80
N GLN A 48 18.93 12.38 -3.69
CA GLN A 48 18.03 12.33 -4.83
C GLN A 48 17.93 13.77 -5.36
N PRO A 49 18.19 14.01 -6.67
CA PRO A 49 18.14 15.34 -7.24
C PRO A 49 16.84 16.04 -6.84
N PRO A 50 16.87 17.36 -6.55
CA PRO A 50 15.67 18.09 -6.20
C PRO A 50 14.61 17.84 -7.28
N ALA A 51 13.42 17.42 -6.87
CA ALA A 51 12.33 17.18 -7.80
C ALA A 51 12.10 18.45 -8.63
N PRO A 52 11.91 18.34 -9.96
CA PRO A 52 11.72 19.49 -10.81
C PRO A 52 10.57 20.35 -10.28
N THR A 53 10.75 21.68 -10.36
CA THR A 53 9.72 22.64 -9.98
C THR A 53 8.44 22.30 -10.73
N PRO A 54 7.30 22.14 -10.04
CA PRO A 54 6.03 21.92 -10.71
C PRO A 54 5.75 23.03 -11.72
N ALA A 55 5.29 22.67 -12.92
CA ALA A 55 4.80 23.66 -13.87
C ALA A 55 3.66 24.47 -13.23
N PRO A 56 3.62 25.80 -13.41
CA PRO A 56 2.51 26.63 -12.95
C PRO A 56 1.17 26.06 -13.43
N GLY A 57 0.17 26.02 -12.55
CA GLY A 57 -1.19 25.53 -12.86
C GLY A 57 -1.41 24.02 -12.78
N ARG A 58 -0.40 23.21 -12.43
CA ARG A 58 -0.56 21.75 -12.23
C ARG A 58 -1.48 21.39 -11.07
N ILE A 59 -1.45 22.17 -9.99
CA ILE A 59 -2.22 21.95 -8.76
C ILE A 59 -3.26 23.06 -8.65
N LYS A 60 -4.50 22.69 -8.36
CA LYS A 60 -5.66 23.60 -8.26
C LYS A 60 -6.32 23.49 -6.89
N ILE A 61 -7.04 24.54 -6.51
CA ILE A 61 -7.91 24.54 -5.32
C ILE A 61 -8.96 23.43 -5.49
N GLY A 62 -9.19 22.66 -4.43
CA GLY A 62 -10.08 21.50 -4.40
C GLY A 62 -9.40 20.18 -4.79
N ASP A 63 -8.17 20.19 -5.30
CA ASP A 63 -7.45 18.95 -5.59
C ASP A 63 -7.16 18.17 -4.29
N PHE A 64 -7.37 16.86 -4.33
CA PHE A 64 -6.85 15.95 -3.32
C PHE A 64 -5.37 15.69 -3.57
N VAL A 65 -4.56 15.78 -2.51
CA VAL A 65 -3.10 15.70 -2.61
C VAL A 65 -2.51 14.81 -1.53
N LEU A 66 -1.30 14.34 -1.80
CA LEU A 66 -0.40 13.74 -0.83
C LEU A 66 0.81 14.66 -0.69
N SER A 67 1.11 15.06 0.54
CA SER A 67 2.19 15.98 0.86
C SER A 67 3.33 15.23 1.53
N GLY A 68 4.56 15.37 1.03
CA GLY A 68 5.76 14.75 1.58
C GLY A 68 6.76 14.30 0.50
N PRO A 69 7.82 13.56 0.88
CA PRO A 69 8.11 13.15 2.26
C PRO A 69 8.57 14.34 3.13
N PHE A 70 8.12 14.36 4.39
CA PHE A 70 8.64 15.26 5.42
C PHE A 70 9.68 14.56 6.30
N LYS A 71 9.99 15.13 7.47
CA LYS A 71 10.90 14.49 8.44
C LYS A 71 10.42 13.05 8.71
N SER A 72 11.39 12.13 8.78
CA SER A 72 11.14 10.70 8.99
C SER A 72 10.32 10.00 7.89
N GLY A 73 10.21 10.59 6.70
CA GLY A 73 9.49 9.98 5.57
C GLY A 73 7.96 10.03 5.71
N GLN A 74 7.45 10.91 6.58
CA GLN A 74 6.01 11.09 6.78
C GLN A 74 5.33 11.71 5.55
N TYR A 75 4.09 11.32 5.33
CA TYR A 75 3.21 11.87 4.30
C TYR A 75 1.85 12.20 4.91
N PHE A 76 1.26 13.29 4.45
CA PHE A 76 -0.06 13.74 4.89
C PHE A 76 -0.98 13.87 3.69
N MET A 77 -2.17 13.29 3.81
CA MET A 77 -3.24 13.49 2.83
C MET A 77 -3.99 14.78 3.16
N GLY A 78 -4.50 15.43 2.14
CA GLY A 78 -5.34 16.61 2.35
C GLY A 78 -5.94 17.14 1.07
N MET A 79 -6.57 18.31 1.21
CA MET A 79 -7.20 19.05 0.12
C MET A 79 -6.53 20.42 -0.03
N VAL A 80 -6.25 20.82 -1.27
CA VAL A 80 -5.73 22.15 -1.57
C VAL A 80 -6.82 23.20 -1.33
N VAL A 81 -6.53 24.18 -0.50
CA VAL A 81 -7.46 25.28 -0.18
C VAL A 81 -7.01 26.61 -0.78
N ASP A 82 -5.73 26.78 -1.08
CA ASP A 82 -5.19 27.96 -1.75
C ASP A 82 -3.89 27.65 -2.50
N VAL A 83 -3.59 28.42 -3.55
CA VAL A 83 -2.39 28.29 -4.39
C VAL A 83 -1.83 29.69 -4.61
N SER A 84 -0.56 29.91 -4.24
CA SER A 84 0.09 31.21 -4.44
C SER A 84 0.09 31.64 -5.91
N LYS A 85 0.16 32.95 -6.15
CA LYS A 85 0.13 33.52 -7.52
C LYS A 85 1.22 32.95 -8.44
N ASP A 86 2.37 32.59 -7.89
CA ASP A 86 3.49 31.96 -8.61
C ASP A 86 3.44 30.41 -8.63
N GLY A 87 2.46 29.81 -7.96
CA GLY A 87 2.28 28.37 -7.83
C GLY A 87 3.32 27.65 -6.98
N ARG A 88 4.22 28.37 -6.29
CA ARG A 88 5.31 27.78 -5.50
C ARG A 88 4.88 27.33 -4.11
N VAL A 89 3.88 27.97 -3.54
CA VAL A 89 3.34 27.65 -2.22
C VAL A 89 1.90 27.18 -2.39
N ILE A 90 1.62 26.00 -1.87
CA ILE A 90 0.31 25.37 -1.84
C ILE A 90 -0.15 25.34 -0.39
N THR A 91 -1.35 25.84 -0.14
CA THR A 91 -1.99 25.76 1.17
C THR A 91 -2.90 24.54 1.18
N VAL A 92 -2.65 23.59 2.07
CA VAL A 92 -3.36 22.31 2.17
C VAL A 92 -4.03 22.22 3.52
N ARG A 93 -5.30 21.81 3.54
CA ARG A 93 -5.98 21.36 4.76
C ARG A 93 -5.78 19.86 4.88
N ASP A 94 -5.14 19.42 5.95
CA ASP A 94 -4.85 18.00 6.17
C ASP A 94 -6.08 17.22 6.61
N ASP A 95 -6.14 15.94 6.23
CA ASP A 95 -7.29 15.09 6.50
C ASP A 95 -7.32 14.58 7.96
N ASP A 96 -6.17 14.48 8.64
CA ASP A 96 -6.05 13.91 9.98
C ASP A 96 -6.42 14.88 11.09
N ASP A 97 -5.94 16.13 11.05
CA ASP A 97 -6.18 17.14 12.08
C ASP A 97 -7.02 18.34 11.61
N GLN A 98 -7.39 18.37 10.33
CA GLN A 98 -8.15 19.46 9.69
C GLN A 98 -7.46 20.83 9.74
N GLN A 99 -6.17 20.89 10.12
CA GLN A 99 -5.38 22.10 10.15
C GLN A 99 -4.89 22.48 8.76
N ILE A 100 -4.55 23.76 8.61
CA ILE A 100 -4.12 24.34 7.33
C ILE A 100 -2.62 24.59 7.36
N TYR A 101 -1.91 24.01 6.40
CA TYR A 101 -0.46 24.12 6.26
C TYR A 101 -0.06 24.71 4.92
N LYS A 102 0.91 25.64 4.95
CA LYS A 102 1.59 26.13 3.74
C LYS A 102 2.76 25.22 3.43
N ARG A 103 2.82 24.72 2.20
CA ARG A 103 3.83 23.75 1.73
C ARG A 103 4.38 24.19 0.39
N GLU A 104 5.65 23.90 0.13
CA GLU A 104 6.19 24.12 -1.20
C GLU A 104 5.60 23.11 -2.18
N ALA A 105 5.23 23.57 -3.37
CA ALA A 105 4.59 22.74 -4.40
C ALA A 105 5.44 21.51 -4.79
N ARG A 106 6.76 21.57 -4.62
CA ARG A 106 7.64 20.40 -4.88
C ARG A 106 7.35 19.22 -3.93
N TYR A 107 6.77 19.43 -2.75
CA TYR A 107 6.38 18.35 -1.84
C TYR A 107 4.94 17.86 -2.05
N ILE A 108 4.23 18.43 -3.03
CA ILE A 108 2.83 18.08 -3.30
C ILE A 108 2.73 17.18 -4.51
N SER A 109 2.05 16.05 -4.33
CA SER A 109 1.69 15.12 -5.39
C SER A 109 0.17 15.04 -5.47
N ARG A 110 -0.41 15.41 -6.61
CA ARG A 110 -1.87 15.39 -6.82
C ARG A 110 -2.36 13.96 -6.96
N LYS A 111 -3.57 13.69 -6.48
CA LYS A 111 -4.26 12.41 -6.67
C LYS A 111 -4.53 12.21 -8.16
N MET A 112 -4.34 10.97 -8.62
CA MET A 112 -4.57 10.53 -9.98
C MET A 112 -5.65 9.46 -10.01
N GLU A 113 -6.35 9.34 -11.14
CA GLU A 113 -7.30 8.25 -11.37
C GLU A 113 -6.58 6.92 -11.59
N LYS A 114 -5.44 6.95 -12.29
CA LYS A 114 -4.59 5.80 -12.53
C LYS A 114 -3.11 6.13 -12.42
N GLY A 115 -2.33 5.15 -12.03
CA GLY A 115 -0.87 5.20 -11.96
C GLY A 115 -0.16 4.76 -13.24
N PRO A 116 1.17 4.79 -13.21
CA PRO A 116 1.98 4.12 -14.21
C PRO A 116 1.65 2.62 -14.27
N ARG A 117 1.99 1.97 -15.39
CA ARG A 117 1.71 0.54 -15.66
C ARG A 117 0.24 0.12 -15.52
N ASN A 118 -0.68 1.08 -15.68
CA ASN A 118 -2.12 0.83 -15.60
C ASN A 118 -2.55 0.24 -14.25
N ILE A 119 -1.97 0.78 -13.16
CA ILE A 119 -2.32 0.46 -11.77
C ILE A 119 -3.42 1.42 -11.30
N TRP A 120 -4.52 0.88 -10.79
CA TRP A 120 -5.72 1.61 -10.38
C TRP A 120 -5.99 1.42 -8.88
N PRO A 121 -6.70 2.36 -8.23
CA PRO A 121 -7.34 2.08 -6.95
C PRO A 121 -8.20 0.80 -7.03
N GLY A 122 -8.05 -0.08 -6.04
CA GLY A 122 -8.68 -1.41 -5.98
C GLY A 122 -7.80 -2.54 -6.53
N ASP A 123 -6.72 -2.26 -7.26
CA ASP A 123 -5.84 -3.32 -7.77
C ASP A 123 -5.12 -4.05 -6.63
N ARG A 124 -4.99 -5.37 -6.78
CA ARG A 124 -4.18 -6.23 -5.92
C ARG A 124 -2.72 -6.10 -6.31
N VAL A 125 -1.83 -5.95 -5.32
CA VAL A 125 -0.40 -5.71 -5.55
C VAL A 125 0.47 -6.54 -4.61
N LEU A 126 1.72 -6.74 -5.03
CA LEU A 126 2.83 -7.16 -4.19
C LEU A 126 3.74 -5.96 -3.97
N THR A 127 4.08 -5.65 -2.72
CA THR A 127 5.00 -4.57 -2.36
C THR A 127 6.34 -5.10 -1.89
N GLY A 128 7.44 -4.43 -2.24
CA GLY A 128 8.81 -4.78 -1.85
C GLY A 128 9.80 -4.87 -3.01
N PRO A 129 11.03 -5.37 -2.79
CA PRO A 129 11.52 -5.91 -1.52
C PRO A 129 11.73 -4.83 -0.46
N PHE A 130 11.45 -5.18 0.79
CA PHE A 130 11.85 -4.42 1.98
C PHE A 130 13.11 -5.04 2.61
N LYS A 131 13.45 -4.62 3.84
CA LYS A 131 14.56 -5.20 4.61
C LYS A 131 14.42 -6.73 4.64
N ASN A 132 15.53 -7.44 4.44
CA ASN A 132 15.59 -8.91 4.38
C ASN A 132 14.77 -9.55 3.23
N GLN A 133 14.61 -8.85 2.10
CA GLN A 133 13.86 -9.37 0.94
C GLN A 133 12.40 -9.71 1.27
N GLN A 134 11.82 -9.01 2.24
CA GLN A 134 10.42 -9.18 2.60
C GLN A 134 9.51 -8.54 1.56
N TYR A 135 8.37 -9.18 1.32
CA TYR A 135 7.33 -8.69 0.44
C TYR A 135 5.99 -8.78 1.18
N SER A 136 5.11 -7.83 0.92
CA SER A 136 3.76 -7.80 1.47
C SER A 136 2.75 -7.78 0.32
N GLN A 137 1.61 -8.44 0.50
CA GLN A 137 0.49 -8.28 -0.45
C GLN A 137 -0.43 -7.18 0.06
N GLY A 138 -1.14 -6.54 -0.85
CA GLY A 138 -2.09 -5.50 -0.47
C GLY A 138 -3.01 -5.07 -1.61
N THR A 139 -3.75 -4.01 -1.33
CA THR A 139 -4.67 -3.35 -2.28
C THR A 139 -4.31 -1.88 -2.42
N VAL A 140 -4.24 -1.38 -3.64
CA VAL A 140 -4.03 0.06 -3.89
C VAL A 140 -5.26 0.82 -3.45
N ARG A 141 -5.13 1.73 -2.49
CA ARG A 141 -6.21 2.62 -2.03
C ARG A 141 -6.30 3.89 -2.89
N ALA A 142 -5.14 4.45 -3.23
CA ALA A 142 -5.06 5.69 -3.99
C ALA A 142 -3.73 5.77 -4.74
N VAL A 143 -3.75 6.53 -5.84
CA VAL A 143 -2.57 6.80 -6.66
C VAL A 143 -2.35 8.29 -6.73
N TYR A 144 -1.10 8.71 -6.71
CA TYR A 144 -0.68 10.10 -6.77
C TYR A 144 0.41 10.27 -7.82
N GLU A 145 0.61 11.50 -8.25
CA GLU A 145 1.69 11.88 -9.15
C GLU A 145 3.06 11.44 -8.60
N ARG A 146 4.05 11.34 -9.50
CA ARG A 146 5.42 10.87 -9.20
C ARG A 146 5.48 9.39 -8.77
N GLY A 147 4.48 8.60 -9.16
CA GLY A 147 4.48 7.16 -8.89
C GLY A 147 4.35 6.83 -7.41
N LEU A 148 3.61 7.66 -6.66
CA LEU A 148 3.29 7.39 -5.26
C LEU A 148 1.96 6.65 -5.16
N PHE A 149 1.92 5.61 -4.34
CA PHE A 149 0.75 4.77 -4.10
C PHE A 149 0.48 4.73 -2.61
N ILE A 150 -0.79 4.79 -2.22
CA ILE A 150 -1.20 4.36 -0.88
C ILE A 150 -1.70 2.93 -1.02
N VAL A 151 -1.04 2.00 -0.33
CA VAL A 151 -1.38 0.56 -0.34
C VAL A 151 -1.86 0.18 1.06
N ILE A 152 -3.02 -0.47 1.13
CA ILE A 152 -3.49 -1.15 2.34
C ILE A 152 -2.88 -2.56 2.31
N GLU A 153 -1.99 -2.86 3.24
CA GLU A 153 -1.35 -4.18 3.31
C GLU A 153 -2.28 -5.21 3.97
N ASP A 154 -2.24 -6.45 3.46
CA ASP A 154 -3.14 -7.52 3.92
C ASP A 154 -2.78 -8.04 5.33
N THR A 155 -1.54 -7.85 5.75
CA THR A 155 -1.00 -8.41 7.00
C THR A 155 -1.56 -7.72 8.24
N ASP A 156 -1.72 -6.40 8.18
CA ASP A 156 -2.14 -5.58 9.32
C ASP A 156 -3.27 -4.59 8.99
N GLY A 157 -3.71 -4.54 7.73
CA GLY A 157 -4.75 -3.62 7.26
C GLY A 157 -4.33 -2.15 7.26
N ARG A 158 -3.05 -1.83 7.49
CA ARG A 158 -2.57 -0.45 7.58
C ARG A 158 -2.26 0.11 6.19
N SER A 159 -2.42 1.43 6.05
CA SER A 159 -2.12 2.18 4.84
C SER A 159 -0.67 2.63 4.84
N TYR A 160 0.03 2.36 3.74
CA TYR A 160 1.43 2.76 3.56
C TYR A 160 1.64 3.48 2.24
N VAL A 161 2.48 4.50 2.24
CA VAL A 161 2.96 5.13 1.00
C VAL A 161 4.09 4.29 0.42
N ARG A 162 3.99 3.97 -0.87
CA ARG A 162 4.96 3.18 -1.63
C ARG A 162 5.29 3.89 -2.94
N ASN A 163 6.57 3.85 -3.33
CA ASN A 163 7.00 4.31 -4.65
C ASN A 163 6.73 3.22 -5.70
N GLU A 164 6.54 3.63 -6.95
CA GLU A 164 6.26 2.75 -8.08
C GLU A 164 7.19 1.52 -8.17
N PRO A 165 8.53 1.63 -8.05
CA PRO A 165 9.39 0.47 -8.22
C PRO A 165 9.17 -0.63 -7.18
N LEU A 166 8.54 -0.28 -6.05
CA LEU A 166 8.21 -1.20 -4.96
C LEU A 166 6.81 -1.79 -5.10
N VAL A 167 6.05 -1.50 -6.15
CA VAL A 167 4.66 -1.96 -6.31
C VAL A 167 4.57 -2.80 -7.59
N ALA A 168 4.24 -4.08 -7.47
CA ALA A 168 3.99 -4.97 -8.60
C ALA A 168 2.51 -5.32 -8.67
N LYS A 169 1.86 -5.05 -9.80
CA LYS A 169 0.44 -5.31 -10.01
C LYS A 169 0.18 -6.79 -10.21
N ARG A 170 -0.84 -7.33 -9.54
CA ARG A 170 -1.36 -8.67 -9.82
C ARG A 170 -1.99 -8.66 -11.21
N ILE A 171 -1.59 -9.61 -12.04
CA ILE A 171 -2.07 -9.82 -13.40
C ILE A 171 -2.48 -11.29 -13.57
N ASP A 172 -3.14 -11.61 -14.68
CA ASP A 172 -3.60 -12.98 -14.93
C ASP A 172 -2.44 -13.89 -15.36
N CYS A 173 -1.56 -13.37 -16.22
CA CYS A 173 -0.48 -14.15 -16.82
C CYS A 173 0.78 -13.29 -17.03
N PHE A 174 1.96 -13.91 -16.88
CA PHE A 174 3.25 -13.32 -17.22
C PHE A 174 4.08 -14.34 -18.01
N LYS A 175 4.46 -13.99 -19.25
CA LYS A 175 5.26 -14.85 -20.15
C LYS A 175 4.72 -16.29 -20.27
N GLY A 176 3.39 -16.43 -20.38
CA GLY A 176 2.72 -17.72 -20.57
C GLY A 176 2.58 -18.58 -19.31
N PHE A 177 2.88 -18.05 -18.13
CA PHE A 177 2.52 -18.63 -16.83
C PHE A 177 1.36 -17.84 -16.24
N CYS A 178 0.24 -18.50 -16.00
CA CYS A 178 -0.99 -17.89 -15.51
C CYS A 178 -1.33 -18.36 -14.09
N SER A 179 -2.23 -17.65 -13.42
CA SER A 179 -2.86 -18.15 -12.20
C SER A 179 -3.50 -19.53 -12.44
N GLU A 180 -3.50 -20.35 -11.39
CA GLU A 180 -4.01 -21.72 -11.35
C GLU A 180 -3.31 -22.72 -12.28
N TYR A 181 -2.21 -22.34 -12.97
CA TYR A 181 -1.41 -23.28 -13.73
C TYR A 181 -0.55 -24.16 -12.82
N GLU A 182 -0.47 -25.46 -13.14
CA GLU A 182 0.50 -26.36 -12.54
C GLU A 182 1.91 -26.08 -13.06
N VAL A 183 2.88 -26.05 -12.15
CA VAL A 183 4.28 -25.76 -12.45
C VAL A 183 5.23 -26.59 -11.59
N LEU A 184 6.48 -26.68 -12.03
CA LEU A 184 7.60 -27.05 -11.17
C LEU A 184 8.24 -25.78 -10.63
N SER A 185 8.14 -25.56 -9.31
CA SER A 185 8.79 -24.48 -8.54
C SER A 185 10.06 -25.02 -7.89
N ALA A 186 11.23 -24.61 -8.37
CA ALA A 186 12.51 -25.10 -7.86
C ALA A 186 12.60 -26.65 -7.78
N GLY A 187 11.96 -27.35 -8.72
CA GLY A 187 11.90 -28.82 -8.78
C GLY A 187 10.71 -29.45 -8.05
N ASN A 188 9.99 -28.71 -7.21
CA ASN A 188 8.79 -29.20 -6.53
C ASN A 188 7.52 -28.89 -7.35
N PRO A 189 6.60 -29.84 -7.52
CA PRO A 189 5.32 -29.55 -8.17
C PRO A 189 4.45 -28.63 -7.30
N GLY A 190 3.73 -27.72 -7.94
CA GLY A 190 2.81 -26.80 -7.29
C GLY A 190 1.86 -26.11 -8.27
N ILE A 191 1.08 -25.18 -7.75
CA ILE A 191 0.12 -24.38 -8.52
C ILE A 191 0.35 -22.88 -8.27
N ILE A 192 0.30 -22.09 -9.35
CA ILE A 192 0.42 -20.63 -9.23
C ILE A 192 -0.87 -20.06 -8.62
N ARG A 193 -0.77 -19.29 -7.53
CA ARG A 193 -1.92 -18.59 -6.92
C ARG A 193 -2.03 -17.13 -7.34
N SER A 194 -0.89 -16.48 -7.53
CA SER A 194 -0.83 -15.08 -7.98
C SER A 194 0.34 -14.88 -8.92
N VAL A 195 0.11 -14.07 -9.95
CA VAL A 195 1.12 -13.62 -10.90
C VAL A 195 1.24 -12.10 -10.79
N PHE A 196 2.46 -11.57 -10.80
CA PHE A 196 2.70 -10.13 -10.74
C PHE A 196 3.48 -9.65 -11.96
N ASP A 197 3.24 -8.41 -12.38
CA ASP A 197 3.86 -7.76 -13.55
C ASP A 197 5.39 -7.59 -13.41
N SER A 198 5.93 -7.72 -12.21
CA SER A 198 7.36 -7.80 -11.92
C SER A 198 8.02 -9.14 -12.30
N GLY A 199 7.24 -10.11 -12.81
CA GLY A 199 7.71 -11.47 -13.07
C GLY A 199 7.91 -12.29 -11.79
N LYS A 200 7.25 -11.90 -10.70
CA LYS A 200 7.15 -12.66 -9.45
C LYS A 200 5.83 -13.43 -9.40
N PHE A 201 5.86 -14.55 -8.68
CA PHE A 201 4.76 -15.50 -8.58
C PHE A 201 4.62 -15.95 -7.13
N ILE A 202 3.38 -16.09 -6.65
CA ILE A 202 3.10 -16.84 -5.43
C ILE A 202 2.65 -18.22 -5.86
N VAL A 203 3.42 -19.23 -5.48
CA VAL A 203 3.17 -20.65 -5.82
C VAL A 203 2.86 -21.41 -4.55
N MET A 204 1.77 -22.20 -4.57
CA MET A 204 1.49 -23.18 -3.54
C MET A 204 2.16 -24.49 -3.92
N GLU A 205 3.20 -24.90 -3.19
CA GLU A 205 3.86 -26.20 -3.44
C GLU A 205 3.00 -27.34 -2.87
N TYR A 206 2.84 -28.43 -3.63
CA TYR A 206 1.95 -29.52 -3.23
C TYR A 206 2.47 -30.32 -2.04
N ARG A 207 3.80 -30.37 -1.87
CA ARG A 207 4.47 -31.17 -0.84
C ARG A 207 4.08 -30.73 0.58
N ASP A 208 4.04 -29.43 0.83
CA ASP A 208 3.80 -28.87 2.17
C ASP A 208 2.64 -27.88 2.22
N ARG A 209 1.98 -27.63 1.08
CA ARG A 209 0.83 -26.72 0.94
C ARG A 209 1.17 -25.28 1.36
N LYS A 210 2.44 -24.90 1.39
CA LYS A 210 2.87 -23.54 1.73
C LYS A 210 2.96 -22.67 0.48
N LEU A 211 2.77 -21.37 0.69
CA LEU A 211 2.91 -20.34 -0.33
C LEU A 211 4.35 -19.85 -0.38
N TYR A 212 4.90 -19.81 -1.59
CA TYR A 212 6.25 -19.38 -1.85
C TYR A 212 6.28 -18.28 -2.89
N LEU A 213 7.05 -17.22 -2.60
CA LEU A 213 7.39 -16.24 -3.60
C LEU A 213 8.53 -16.78 -4.48
N ARG A 214 8.33 -16.75 -5.80
CA ARG A 214 9.27 -17.23 -6.81
C ARG A 214 9.42 -16.20 -7.92
N ASN A 215 10.59 -16.17 -8.53
CA ASN A 215 10.81 -15.44 -9.77
C ASN A 215 10.50 -16.34 -10.97
N TYR A 216 10.17 -15.74 -12.11
CA TYR A 216 9.95 -16.42 -13.39
C TYR A 216 11.01 -17.50 -13.71
N SER A 217 12.29 -17.19 -13.48
CA SER A 217 13.41 -18.09 -13.77
C SER A 217 13.42 -19.40 -12.96
N GLN A 218 12.61 -19.48 -11.89
CA GLN A 218 12.51 -20.64 -11.01
C GLN A 218 11.33 -21.56 -11.36
N LEU A 219 10.52 -21.18 -12.35
CA LEU A 219 9.33 -21.93 -12.76
C LEU A 219 9.59 -22.67 -14.08
N ARG A 220 9.03 -23.88 -14.17
CA ARG A 220 8.92 -24.63 -15.43
C ARG A 220 7.49 -25.11 -15.61
N LYS A 221 7.02 -25.12 -16.87
CA LYS A 221 5.74 -25.75 -17.21
C LYS A 221 5.84 -27.24 -16.93
N ARG A 222 4.79 -27.80 -16.34
CA ARG A 222 4.63 -29.23 -16.18
C ARG A 222 4.08 -29.85 -17.46
#